data_AF-A0A842JIB5-F1
#
_entry.id   AF-A0A842JIB5-F1
#
_cell.length_a   1.000
_cell.length_b   1.000
_cell.length_c   1.000
_cell.angle_alpha   90.00
_cell.angle_beta   90.00
_cell.angle_gamma   90.00
#
_symmetry.space_group_name_H-M   'P 1'
#
loop_
_entity.id
_entity.type
_entity.pdbx_description
1 polymer ?
#
loop_
_entity_poly.entity_id
_entity_poly.type
_entity_poly.pdbx_seq_one_letter_code
_entity_poly.pdbx_strand_id
1 'polypeptide(L)'
;MAIQDKDSGEPDLGGRPTGLFRTKSIEQSIRDTDEPETKLRKDLTAWDLTVFGVAVVIGAGIFTLTARTAGNVAGPAVSAAFVIAAIACGLAALCYAEFASTVPVAGSAYTFSYATFGELVAWIIGWDLILEFALAASVVAKGWSLYLGEVIGNHTPIAQIGSVTFDWGAVLIVAIITVVLATGTKLSSRVSLVITSIKVAVVLVVVVVGAFYIDPDNYSPYIPPSEAGSTGEGIHQSLFSYATGAGGSTFGWYGLLAAASLVFFAFIGFDIVATTAEETKNPQKALPRGILGSLLIVTILYVAVTLVLTGMVDYHELAGDSSNLATAFGIHGITWAKNLISFGALAGLTTVVMVLMLGQTRVLFAMSRDGLMPRQLAPTGKHGTPVRITVLVGVVVAVLAGVFPIGTLEEMVNIGTLFAFVLVSIGVIVLRRTRPDLPRGFRVPLVPLVPILAVLACLWLMINLSVETWIRFVVWMVLGVIIYFAYSRRHSMMERRSRGEV
;
A
#
# COMPACT_ATOMS: atom_id res chain seq x y z
N MET A 1 17.12 61.16 -0.46
CA MET A 1 16.17 60.77 -1.51
C MET A 1 16.04 59.26 -1.43
N ALA A 2 15.16 58.79 -0.54
CA ALA A 2 14.90 57.37 -0.31
C ALA A 2 13.65 57.00 -1.12
N ILE A 3 13.79 56.04 -2.03
CA ILE A 3 12.67 55.50 -2.81
C ILE A 3 12.03 54.44 -1.94
N GLN A 4 10.86 54.78 -1.40
CA GLN A 4 9.92 53.87 -0.74
C GLN A 4 9.32 52.98 -1.84
N ASP A 5 9.65 51.69 -1.79
CA ASP A 5 8.95 50.68 -2.58
C ASP A 5 7.63 50.36 -1.86
N LYS A 6 6.54 50.71 -2.53
CA LYS A 6 5.16 50.62 -2.06
C LYS A 6 4.45 49.78 -3.14
N ASP A 7 3.67 48.79 -2.70
CA ASP A 7 2.91 47.80 -3.49
C ASP A 7 3.54 46.41 -3.69
N SER A 8 3.67 45.66 -2.59
CA SER A 8 3.42 44.20 -2.63
C SER A 8 2.08 43.93 -1.94
N GLY A 9 0.99 44.26 -2.64
CA GLY A 9 -0.37 43.93 -2.22
C GLY A 9 -0.57 42.42 -2.15
N GLU A 10 -0.52 41.86 -0.95
CA GLU A 10 -1.08 40.54 -0.68
C GLU A 10 -2.59 40.59 -0.96
N PRO A 11 -3.15 39.72 -1.81
CA PRO A 11 -4.59 39.63 -1.95
C PRO A 11 -5.18 39.13 -0.63
N ASP A 12 -6.16 39.87 -0.13
CA ASP A 12 -6.96 39.56 1.06
C ASP A 12 -7.53 38.13 0.96
N LEU A 13 -6.90 37.21 1.68
CA LEU A 13 -7.26 35.80 1.77
C LEU A 13 -8.40 35.63 2.78
N GLY A 14 -9.62 35.90 2.31
CA GLY A 14 -10.84 35.70 3.08
C GLY A 14 -10.88 34.35 3.81
N GLY A 15 -11.08 34.41 5.13
CA GLY A 15 -11.64 33.35 5.97
C GLY A 15 -10.92 31.99 5.96
N ARG A 16 -9.62 31.93 6.25
CA ARG A 16 -8.98 30.64 6.56
C ARG A 16 -9.58 30.04 7.85
N PRO A 17 -9.98 28.76 7.88
CA PRO A 17 -10.47 28.14 9.10
C PRO A 17 -9.40 28.18 10.20
N THR A 18 -9.74 28.75 11.34
CA THR A 18 -8.90 28.80 12.55
C THR A 18 -9.20 27.57 13.44
N GLY A 19 -8.18 26.94 14.04
CA GLY A 19 -8.36 25.80 14.95
C GLY A 19 -8.00 24.43 14.38
N LEU A 20 -8.81 23.40 14.67
CA LEU A 20 -8.56 21.97 14.37
C LEU A 20 -8.59 21.60 12.87
N PHE A 21 -9.22 22.43 12.05
CA PHE A 21 -9.41 22.22 10.61
C PHE A 21 -8.58 23.18 9.75
N ARG A 22 -7.43 23.66 10.26
CA ARG A 22 -6.50 24.51 9.50
C ARG A 22 -5.98 23.74 8.28
N THR A 23 -6.09 24.35 7.10
CA THR A 23 -5.60 23.77 5.84
C THR A 23 -4.30 24.44 5.40
N LYS A 24 -3.39 23.66 4.80
CA LYS A 24 -2.24 24.18 4.08
C LYS A 24 -2.78 24.58 2.72
N SER A 25 -2.57 25.83 2.32
CA SER A 25 -3.04 26.24 1.01
C SER A 25 -2.32 25.42 -0.06
N ILE A 26 -3.05 24.99 -1.08
CA ILE A 26 -2.50 24.20 -2.18
C ILE A 26 -1.38 24.99 -2.87
N GLU A 27 -1.55 26.31 -2.96
CA GLU A 27 -0.57 27.25 -3.50
C GLU A 27 0.72 27.27 -2.67
N GLN A 28 0.62 27.20 -1.34
CA GLN A 28 1.80 27.12 -0.48
C GLN A 28 2.50 25.77 -0.67
N SER A 29 1.75 24.66 -0.74
CA SER A 29 2.34 23.34 -1.00
C SER A 29 3.06 23.29 -2.35
N ILE A 30 2.50 23.90 -3.40
CA ILE A 30 3.14 23.99 -4.71
C ILE A 30 4.37 24.90 -4.67
N ARG A 31 4.30 26.04 -3.96
CA ARG A 31 5.44 26.96 -3.80
C ARG A 31 6.61 26.32 -3.04
N ASP A 32 6.33 25.59 -1.98
CA ASP A 32 7.35 24.87 -1.20
C ASP A 32 8.12 23.84 -2.06
N THR A 33 7.49 23.30 -3.11
CA THR A 33 8.13 22.38 -4.07
C THR A 33 9.05 23.09 -5.09
N ASP A 34 8.80 24.36 -5.39
CA ASP A 34 9.56 25.13 -6.38
C ASP A 34 10.72 25.94 -5.76
N GLU A 35 10.99 25.78 -4.45
CA GLU A 35 12.14 26.39 -3.78
C GLU A 35 13.47 25.89 -4.39
N PRO A 36 14.42 26.79 -4.74
CA PRO A 36 15.63 26.42 -5.48
C PRO A 36 16.50 25.35 -4.82
N GLU A 37 16.49 25.28 -3.48
CA GLU A 37 17.28 24.33 -2.69
C GLU A 37 16.65 22.93 -2.57
N THR A 38 15.33 22.79 -2.81
CA THR A 38 14.58 21.54 -2.66
C THR A 38 14.00 21.01 -3.97
N LYS A 39 14.12 21.76 -5.07
CA LYS A 39 13.57 21.44 -6.39
C LYS A 39 14.13 20.14 -6.99
N LEU A 40 13.25 19.18 -7.26
CA LEU A 40 13.58 17.91 -7.90
C LEU A 40 13.65 18.02 -9.44
N ARG A 41 14.45 17.15 -10.06
CA ARG A 41 14.52 17.04 -11.53
C ARG A 41 13.28 16.33 -12.06
N LYS A 42 12.61 16.96 -13.03
CA LYS A 42 11.41 16.41 -13.69
C LYS A 42 11.83 15.53 -14.85
N ASP A 43 12.16 14.27 -14.56
CA ASP A 43 12.64 13.31 -15.56
C ASP A 43 11.61 12.24 -15.95
N LEU A 44 10.61 11.97 -15.09
CA LEU A 44 9.66 10.87 -15.27
C LEU A 44 8.53 11.21 -16.25
N THR A 45 8.22 10.27 -17.14
CA THR A 45 7.11 10.35 -18.09
C THR A 45 5.94 9.44 -17.66
N ALA A 46 4.80 9.54 -18.35
CA ALA A 46 3.66 8.66 -18.08
C ALA A 46 4.01 7.16 -18.17
N TRP A 47 4.91 6.79 -19.10
CA TRP A 47 5.38 5.41 -19.24
C TRP A 47 6.23 4.97 -18.04
N ASP A 48 7.17 5.82 -17.61
CA ASP A 48 8.00 5.56 -16.44
C ASP A 48 7.14 5.39 -15.18
N LEU A 49 6.08 6.20 -15.04
CA LEU A 49 5.12 6.09 -13.96
C LEU A 49 4.28 4.80 -14.01
N THR A 50 3.86 4.37 -15.20
CA THR A 50 3.16 3.08 -15.35
C THR A 50 4.07 1.92 -14.98
N VAL A 51 5.31 1.89 -15.48
CA VAL A 51 6.30 0.86 -15.14
C VAL A 51 6.62 0.88 -13.65
N PHE A 52 6.78 2.07 -13.06
CA PHE A 52 6.98 2.25 -11.63
C PHE A 52 5.77 1.75 -10.82
N GLY A 53 4.53 2.07 -11.22
CA GLY A 53 3.34 1.56 -10.56
C GLY A 53 3.25 0.04 -10.63
N VAL A 54 3.50 -0.56 -11.80
CA VAL A 54 3.56 -2.03 -11.95
C VAL A 54 4.67 -2.61 -11.06
N ALA A 55 5.81 -1.94 -10.97
CA ALA A 55 6.88 -2.34 -10.06
C ALA A 55 6.42 -2.35 -8.61
N VAL A 56 5.78 -1.30 -8.15
CA VAL A 56 5.46 -1.21 -6.72
C VAL A 56 4.35 -2.18 -6.34
N VAL A 57 3.33 -2.33 -7.20
CA VAL A 57 2.17 -3.16 -6.92
C VAL A 57 2.48 -4.67 -7.04
N ILE A 58 3.31 -5.08 -8.01
CA ILE A 58 3.75 -6.49 -8.12
C ILE A 58 4.73 -6.82 -6.99
N GLY A 59 4.19 -7.45 -5.95
CA GLY A 59 4.89 -7.88 -4.76
C GLY A 59 4.28 -9.13 -4.12
N ALA A 60 4.25 -9.18 -2.79
CA ALA A 60 3.84 -10.40 -2.06
C ALA A 60 2.39 -10.83 -2.36
N GLY A 61 1.51 -9.91 -2.72
CA GLY A 61 0.14 -10.25 -3.11
C GLY A 61 0.05 -11.31 -4.20
N ILE A 62 0.71 -11.12 -5.34
CA ILE A 62 0.66 -12.14 -6.41
C ILE A 62 1.50 -13.37 -6.09
N PHE A 63 2.66 -13.17 -5.47
CA PHE A 63 3.65 -14.22 -5.28
C PHE A 63 3.31 -15.19 -4.14
N THR A 64 2.64 -14.74 -3.08
CA THR A 64 2.32 -15.58 -1.90
C THR A 64 0.85 -15.64 -1.59
N LEU A 65 0.14 -14.50 -1.64
CA LEU A 65 -1.26 -14.46 -1.22
C LEU A 65 -2.18 -15.23 -2.17
N THR A 66 -1.93 -15.18 -3.49
CA THR A 66 -2.73 -15.88 -4.50
C THR A 66 -2.98 -17.34 -4.19
N ALA A 67 -1.93 -18.11 -3.91
CA ALA A 67 -2.02 -19.55 -3.67
C ALA A 67 -2.78 -19.87 -2.38
N ARG A 68 -2.46 -19.15 -1.30
CA ARG A 68 -3.10 -19.36 0.01
C ARG A 68 -4.57 -18.95 -0.02
N THR A 69 -4.92 -17.86 -0.69
CA THR A 69 -6.33 -17.46 -0.80
C THR A 69 -7.11 -18.43 -1.68
N ALA A 70 -6.50 -18.98 -2.73
CA ALA A 70 -7.10 -20.05 -3.52
C ALA A 70 -7.37 -21.27 -2.62
N GLY A 71 -6.37 -21.77 -1.89
CA GLY A 71 -6.52 -23.00 -1.13
C GLY A 71 -7.31 -22.89 0.17
N ASN A 72 -7.28 -21.74 0.85
CA ASN A 72 -7.89 -21.58 2.17
C ASN A 72 -9.26 -20.88 2.14
N VAL A 73 -9.61 -20.15 1.06
CA VAL A 73 -10.74 -19.21 1.12
C VAL A 73 -11.67 -19.25 -0.09
N ALA A 74 -11.16 -19.13 -1.32
CA ALA A 74 -11.99 -18.90 -2.51
C ALA A 74 -12.02 -20.06 -3.51
N GLY A 75 -11.08 -21.00 -3.44
CA GLY A 75 -10.91 -22.02 -4.47
C GLY A 75 -10.60 -21.41 -5.83
N PRO A 76 -11.10 -22.02 -6.93
CA PRO A 76 -10.90 -21.51 -8.29
C PRO A 76 -11.47 -20.10 -8.53
N ALA A 77 -12.49 -19.71 -7.75
CA ALA A 77 -13.10 -18.39 -7.81
C ALA A 77 -12.21 -17.26 -7.31
N VAL A 78 -11.00 -17.53 -6.82
CA VAL A 78 -10.02 -16.50 -6.44
C VAL A 78 -9.78 -15.48 -7.57
N SER A 79 -9.85 -15.88 -8.84
CA SER A 79 -9.73 -14.96 -9.97
C SER A 79 -10.87 -13.93 -10.00
N ALA A 80 -12.10 -14.31 -9.66
CA ALA A 80 -13.21 -13.38 -9.47
C ALA A 80 -13.02 -12.47 -8.24
N ALA A 81 -12.41 -12.96 -7.16
CA ALA A 81 -12.06 -12.12 -6.01
C ALA A 81 -11.10 -11.00 -6.41
N PHE A 82 -10.10 -11.31 -7.24
CA PHE A 82 -9.18 -10.31 -7.78
C PHE A 82 -9.87 -9.28 -8.68
N VAL A 83 -10.88 -9.69 -9.46
CA VAL A 83 -11.69 -8.74 -10.26
C VAL A 83 -12.51 -7.81 -9.36
N ILE A 84 -13.16 -8.34 -8.31
CA ILE A 84 -13.92 -7.52 -7.35
C ILE A 84 -13.00 -6.51 -6.64
N ALA A 85 -11.84 -6.97 -6.16
CA ALA A 85 -10.84 -6.11 -5.55
C ALA A 85 -10.33 -5.04 -6.54
N ALA A 86 -10.03 -5.42 -7.79
CA ALA A 86 -9.61 -4.49 -8.83
C ALA A 86 -10.65 -3.41 -9.14
N ILE A 87 -11.95 -3.75 -9.12
CA ILE A 87 -13.04 -2.78 -9.31
C ILE A 87 -13.05 -1.78 -8.15
N ALA A 88 -12.97 -2.25 -6.90
CA ALA A 88 -12.90 -1.38 -5.72
C ALA A 88 -11.67 -0.44 -5.78
N CYS A 89 -10.49 -1.00 -6.08
CA CYS A 89 -9.26 -0.23 -6.28
C CYS A 89 -9.38 0.74 -7.45
N GLY A 90 -10.02 0.36 -8.56
CA GLY A 90 -10.22 1.20 -9.73
C GLY A 90 -11.07 2.43 -9.44
N LEU A 91 -12.15 2.25 -8.68
CA LEU A 91 -13.01 3.36 -8.23
C LEU A 91 -12.23 4.34 -7.34
N ALA A 92 -11.41 3.84 -6.40
CA ALA A 92 -10.53 4.67 -5.58
C ALA A 92 -9.40 5.32 -6.41
N ALA A 93 -8.79 4.59 -7.34
CA ALA A 93 -7.71 5.06 -8.20
C ALA A 93 -8.13 6.22 -9.11
N LEU A 94 -9.39 6.23 -9.57
CA LEU A 94 -9.97 7.40 -10.26
C LEU A 94 -9.94 8.65 -9.36
N CYS A 95 -10.29 8.49 -8.08
CA CYS A 95 -10.26 9.59 -7.10
C CYS A 95 -8.83 10.08 -6.84
N TYR A 96 -7.87 9.16 -6.67
CA TYR A 96 -6.45 9.49 -6.58
C TYR A 96 -5.93 10.19 -7.84
N ALA A 97 -6.33 9.75 -9.03
CA ALA A 97 -5.94 10.37 -10.28
C ALA A 97 -6.43 11.82 -10.40
N GLU A 98 -7.65 12.13 -9.97
CA GLU A 98 -8.14 13.52 -9.93
C GLU A 98 -7.30 14.35 -8.95
N PHE A 99 -7.08 13.87 -7.73
CA PHE A 99 -6.26 14.56 -6.73
C PHE A 99 -4.83 14.81 -7.20
N ALA A 100 -4.14 13.77 -7.64
CA ALA A 100 -2.77 13.84 -8.11
C ALA A 100 -2.62 14.78 -9.33
N SER A 101 -3.66 14.86 -10.18
CA SER A 101 -3.67 15.78 -11.32
C SER A 101 -3.98 17.24 -10.94
N THR A 102 -4.65 17.47 -9.81
CA THR A 102 -5.10 18.79 -9.36
C THR A 102 -4.09 19.41 -8.40
N VAL A 103 -3.48 18.58 -7.54
CA VAL A 103 -2.53 18.97 -6.50
C VAL A 103 -1.24 18.15 -6.71
N PRO A 104 -0.41 18.51 -7.70
CA PRO A 104 0.74 17.71 -8.14
C PRO A 104 1.96 17.93 -7.22
N VAL A 105 1.80 17.63 -5.94
CA VAL A 105 2.82 17.75 -4.89
C VAL A 105 3.09 16.39 -4.28
N ALA A 106 4.31 16.17 -3.79
CA ALA A 106 4.65 14.91 -3.13
C ALA A 106 3.88 14.78 -1.80
N GLY A 107 3.37 13.57 -1.52
CA GLY A 107 2.80 13.23 -0.21
C GLY A 107 1.46 12.50 -0.22
N SER A 108 0.95 12.08 -1.39
CA SER A 108 -0.21 11.16 -1.52
C SER A 108 -1.41 11.57 -0.63
N ALA A 109 -2.10 10.60 -0.03
CA ALA A 109 -3.30 10.79 0.78
C ALA A 109 -3.12 11.79 1.95
N TYR A 110 -1.92 11.88 2.54
CA TYR A 110 -1.63 12.85 3.61
C TYR A 110 -1.78 14.28 3.12
N THR A 111 -1.09 14.63 2.03
CA THR A 111 -1.14 15.99 1.48
C THR A 111 -2.53 16.32 0.91
N PHE A 112 -3.21 15.35 0.28
CA PHE A 112 -4.58 15.54 -0.20
C PHE A 112 -5.56 15.81 0.94
N SER A 113 -5.43 15.08 2.04
CA SER A 113 -6.25 15.27 3.24
C SER A 113 -5.98 16.62 3.91
N TYR A 114 -4.71 17.04 3.95
CA TYR A 114 -4.33 18.34 4.50
C TYR A 114 -4.94 19.50 3.71
N ALA A 115 -4.95 19.39 2.38
CA ALA A 115 -5.54 20.40 1.50
C ALA A 115 -7.08 20.44 1.56
N THR A 116 -7.73 19.31 1.85
CA THR A 116 -9.19 19.17 1.74
C THR A 116 -9.92 19.28 3.08
N PHE A 117 -9.42 18.60 4.11
CA PHE A 117 -10.07 18.45 5.41
C PHE A 117 -9.35 19.21 6.53
N GLY A 118 -8.04 19.46 6.37
CA GLY A 118 -7.23 20.17 7.34
C GLY A 118 -6.40 19.26 8.26
N GLU A 119 -5.71 19.90 9.20
CA GLU A 119 -4.61 19.30 9.97
C GLU A 119 -4.99 18.03 10.74
N LEU A 120 -6.13 18.01 11.44
CA LEU A 120 -6.52 16.84 12.25
C LEU A 120 -6.71 15.59 11.38
N VAL A 121 -7.45 15.69 10.27
CA VAL A 121 -7.71 14.56 9.38
C VAL A 121 -6.44 14.15 8.65
N ALA A 122 -5.59 15.12 8.28
CA ALA A 122 -4.29 14.83 7.71
C ALA A 122 -3.37 14.11 8.72
N TRP A 123 -3.36 14.51 9.99
CA TRP A 123 -2.62 13.80 11.04
C TRP A 123 -3.11 12.36 11.19
N ILE A 124 -4.43 12.16 11.24
CA ILE A 124 -5.03 10.82 11.34
C ILE A 124 -4.58 9.93 10.17
N ILE A 125 -4.63 10.44 8.93
CA ILE A 125 -4.11 9.73 7.75
C ILE A 125 -2.61 9.51 7.83
N GLY A 126 -1.82 10.50 8.25
CA GLY A 126 -0.37 10.34 8.38
C GLY A 126 0.01 9.26 9.41
N TRP A 127 -0.71 9.22 10.52
CA TRP A 127 -0.58 8.22 11.57
C TRP A 127 -0.96 6.81 11.10
N ASP A 128 -2.01 6.72 10.30
CA ASP A 128 -2.43 5.48 9.63
C ASP A 128 -1.37 4.99 8.63
N LEU A 129 -0.91 5.86 7.73
CA LEU A 129 0.14 5.56 6.75
C LEU A 129 1.45 5.06 7.40
N ILE A 130 1.85 5.62 8.55
CA ILE A 130 3.04 5.14 9.28
C ILE A 130 2.91 3.65 9.64
N LEU A 131 1.73 3.25 10.11
CA LEU A 131 1.45 1.86 10.46
C LEU A 131 1.35 1.00 9.20
N GLU A 132 0.63 1.47 8.20
CA GLU A 132 0.43 0.80 6.91
C GLU A 132 1.76 0.41 6.27
N PHE A 133 2.70 1.36 6.11
CA PHE A 133 4.00 1.06 5.51
C PHE A 133 4.82 0.06 6.35
N ALA A 134 4.75 0.15 7.68
CA ALA A 134 5.46 -0.77 8.57
C ALA A 134 4.96 -2.20 8.38
N LEU A 135 3.64 -2.38 8.45
CA LEU A 135 2.97 -3.66 8.30
C LEU A 135 3.17 -4.22 6.89
N ALA A 136 3.03 -3.39 5.85
CA ALA A 136 3.23 -3.80 4.46
C ALA A 136 4.67 -4.27 4.24
N ALA A 137 5.67 -3.55 4.76
CA ALA A 137 7.06 -3.98 4.68
C ALA A 137 7.27 -5.33 5.38
N SER A 138 6.62 -5.56 6.52
CA SER A 138 6.66 -6.84 7.25
C SER A 138 6.00 -7.98 6.49
N VAL A 139 4.83 -7.77 5.88
CA VAL A 139 4.15 -8.78 5.03
C VAL A 139 5.04 -9.16 3.84
N VAL A 140 5.60 -8.17 3.14
CA VAL A 140 6.45 -8.42 1.99
C VAL A 140 7.75 -9.13 2.39
N ALA A 141 8.33 -8.79 3.54
CA ALA A 141 9.50 -9.48 4.09
C ALA A 141 9.20 -10.95 4.44
N LYS A 142 8.01 -11.23 5.01
CA LYS A 142 7.55 -12.61 5.21
C LYS A 142 7.35 -13.36 3.90
N GLY A 143 6.75 -12.71 2.90
CA GLY A 143 6.64 -13.29 1.57
C GLY A 143 8.01 -13.62 0.96
N TRP A 144 9.00 -12.74 1.15
CA TRP A 144 10.39 -12.99 0.75
C TRP A 144 10.98 -14.19 1.49
N SER A 145 10.69 -14.33 2.78
CA SER A 145 11.14 -15.46 3.59
C SER A 145 10.60 -16.80 3.07
N LEU A 146 9.32 -16.88 2.67
CA LEU A 146 8.76 -18.11 2.07
C LEU A 146 9.56 -18.58 0.85
N TYR A 147 9.92 -17.65 -0.04
CA TYR A 147 10.75 -17.95 -1.21
C TYR A 147 12.22 -18.24 -0.86
N LEU A 148 12.74 -17.68 0.24
CA LEU A 148 14.07 -18.04 0.73
C LEU A 148 14.09 -19.53 1.07
N GLY A 149 13.04 -20.02 1.73
CA GLY A 149 12.87 -21.43 2.09
C GLY A 149 12.94 -22.36 0.87
N GLU A 150 12.29 -21.97 -0.23
CA GLU A 150 12.34 -22.71 -1.50
C GLU A 150 13.78 -22.79 -2.06
N VAL A 151 14.54 -21.70 -2.00
CA VAL A 151 15.90 -21.61 -2.58
C VAL A 151 16.94 -22.34 -1.75
N ILE A 152 16.80 -22.37 -0.42
CA ILE A 152 17.75 -23.05 0.47
C ILE A 152 17.50 -24.57 0.59
N GLY A 153 16.66 -25.15 -0.27
CA GLY A 153 16.40 -26.60 -0.30
C GLY A 153 15.16 -27.04 0.49
N ASN A 154 14.09 -26.22 0.49
CA ASN A 154 12.85 -26.45 1.24
C ASN A 154 13.03 -26.49 2.78
N HIS A 155 14.07 -25.85 3.31
CA HIS A 155 14.17 -25.62 4.75
C HIS A 155 13.28 -24.46 5.15
N THR A 156 12.59 -24.56 6.29
CA THR A 156 11.75 -23.48 6.78
C THR A 156 12.62 -22.36 7.36
N PRO A 157 12.56 -21.12 6.83
CA PRO A 157 13.26 -19.97 7.42
C PRO A 157 12.54 -19.44 8.67
N ILE A 158 11.83 -20.34 9.36
CA ILE A 158 11.01 -20.10 10.54
C ILE A 158 11.54 -21.04 11.62
N ALA A 159 11.92 -20.47 12.75
CA ALA A 159 12.35 -21.18 13.95
C ALA A 159 11.20 -21.19 14.97
N GLN A 160 11.05 -22.31 15.69
CA GLN A 160 10.13 -22.41 16.83
C GLN A 160 10.91 -22.09 18.11
N ILE A 161 10.58 -20.98 18.76
CA ILE A 161 11.20 -20.55 20.02
C ILE A 161 10.14 -20.64 21.11
N GLY A 162 10.05 -21.79 21.78
CA GLY A 162 9.00 -22.07 22.76
C GLY A 162 7.63 -22.10 22.09
N SER A 163 6.72 -21.22 22.52
CA SER A 163 5.38 -21.07 21.94
C SER A 163 5.31 -20.04 20.80
N VAL A 164 6.42 -19.38 20.46
CA VAL A 164 6.46 -18.30 19.47
C VAL A 164 7.16 -18.77 18.21
N THR A 165 6.48 -18.61 17.08
CA THR A 165 7.08 -18.78 15.75
C THR A 165 7.92 -17.55 15.41
N PHE A 166 9.20 -17.74 15.10
CA PHE A 166 10.12 -16.67 14.74
C PHE A 166 10.62 -16.81 13.30
N ASP A 167 10.22 -15.89 12.43
CA ASP A 167 10.63 -15.85 11.03
C ASP A 167 11.98 -15.11 10.87
N TRP A 168 13.08 -15.87 10.93
CA TRP A 168 14.41 -15.30 10.85
C TRP A 168 14.77 -14.83 9.43
N GLY A 169 14.17 -15.44 8.39
CA GLY A 169 14.38 -15.01 7.00
C GLY A 169 13.79 -13.63 6.74
N ALA A 170 12.60 -13.35 7.27
CA ALA A 170 11.99 -12.02 7.17
C ALA A 170 12.81 -10.97 7.93
N VAL A 171 13.30 -11.30 9.13
CA VAL A 171 14.19 -10.41 9.91
C VAL A 171 15.50 -10.15 9.17
N LEU A 172 16.08 -11.16 8.52
CA LEU A 172 17.32 -11.06 7.77
C LEU A 172 17.20 -10.04 6.63
N ILE A 173 16.17 -10.15 5.79
CA ILE A 173 16.00 -9.20 4.67
C ILE A 173 15.73 -7.79 5.17
N VAL A 174 14.95 -7.60 6.23
CA VAL A 174 14.70 -6.28 6.83
C VAL A 174 16.00 -5.69 7.38
N ALA A 175 16.85 -6.50 8.03
CA ALA A 175 18.14 -6.03 8.53
C ALA A 175 19.07 -5.61 7.39
N ILE A 176 19.17 -6.40 6.31
CA ILE A 176 19.95 -6.07 5.12
C ILE A 176 19.47 -4.75 4.52
N ILE A 177 18.16 -4.59 4.30
CA ILE A 177 17.59 -3.36 3.73
C ILE A 177 17.79 -2.18 4.67
N THR A 178 17.69 -2.36 5.98
CA THR A 178 17.96 -1.30 6.97
C THR A 178 19.39 -0.78 6.84
N VAL A 179 20.38 -1.68 6.71
CA VAL A 179 21.79 -1.30 6.53
C VAL A 179 22.00 -0.58 5.19
N VAL A 180 21.41 -1.09 4.11
CA VAL A 180 21.46 -0.46 2.77
C VAL A 180 20.89 0.98 2.84
N LEU A 181 19.70 1.15 3.40
CA LEU A 181 19.06 2.46 3.51
C LEU A 181 19.84 3.40 4.46
N ALA A 182 20.36 2.90 5.57
CA ALA A 182 21.12 3.68 6.54
C ALA A 182 22.46 4.18 5.96
N THR A 183 23.13 3.37 5.13
CA THR A 183 24.37 3.74 4.44
C THR A 183 24.13 4.73 3.28
N GLY A 184 22.89 4.99 2.92
CA GLY A 184 22.53 5.94 1.85
C GLY A 184 22.83 5.43 0.46
N THR A 185 22.87 4.10 0.27
CA THR A 185 22.96 3.52 -1.06
C THR A 185 21.70 3.86 -1.84
N LYS A 186 21.85 4.69 -2.87
CA LYS A 186 20.76 5.01 -3.79
C LYS A 186 20.66 3.89 -4.82
N LEU A 187 19.55 3.16 -4.83
CA LEU A 187 19.26 2.27 -5.95
C LEU A 187 19.02 3.15 -7.18
N SER A 188 19.86 2.99 -8.21
CA SER A 188 19.67 3.73 -9.45
C SER A 188 18.32 3.38 -10.06
N SER A 189 17.61 4.37 -10.60
CA SER A 189 16.36 4.19 -11.34
C SER A 189 16.50 3.10 -12.43
N ARG A 190 17.67 2.99 -13.08
CA ARG A 190 17.97 1.94 -14.05
C ARG A 190 17.96 0.53 -13.44
N VAL A 191 18.54 0.37 -12.25
CA VAL A 191 18.58 -0.92 -11.55
C VAL A 191 17.17 -1.32 -11.11
N SER A 192 16.38 -0.38 -10.60
CA SER A 192 14.97 -0.60 -10.26
C SER A 192 14.15 -1.05 -11.47
N LEU A 193 14.34 -0.42 -12.63
CA LEU A 193 13.69 -0.80 -13.89
C LEU A 193 14.08 -2.21 -14.33
N VAL A 194 15.36 -2.57 -14.25
CA VAL A 194 15.84 -3.92 -14.61
C VAL A 194 15.19 -4.97 -13.71
N ILE A 195 15.21 -4.78 -12.39
CA ILE A 195 14.59 -5.75 -11.45
C ILE A 195 13.08 -5.83 -11.67
N THR A 196 12.43 -4.71 -11.97
CA THR A 196 11.01 -4.67 -12.32
C THR A 196 10.71 -5.47 -13.58
N SER A 197 11.53 -5.32 -14.60
CA SER A 197 11.37 -6.05 -15.86
C SER A 197 11.56 -7.54 -15.64
N ILE A 198 12.53 -7.94 -14.80
CA ILE A 198 12.75 -9.35 -14.42
C ILE A 198 11.50 -9.92 -13.73
N LYS A 199 10.94 -9.25 -12.72
CA LYS A 199 9.77 -9.80 -12.02
C LYS A 199 8.52 -9.87 -12.91
N VAL A 200 8.29 -8.88 -13.79
CA VAL A 200 7.20 -8.95 -14.77
C VAL A 200 7.42 -10.11 -15.73
N ALA A 201 8.64 -10.30 -16.22
CA ALA A 201 8.97 -11.44 -17.09
C ALA A 201 8.74 -12.78 -16.39
N VAL A 202 9.10 -12.91 -15.10
CA VAL A 202 8.82 -14.11 -14.31
C VAL A 202 7.32 -14.38 -14.20
N VAL A 203 6.51 -13.34 -13.94
CA VAL A 203 5.04 -13.47 -13.92
C VAL A 203 4.51 -13.91 -15.28
N LEU A 204 5.02 -13.37 -16.39
CA LEU A 204 4.63 -13.80 -17.74
C LEU A 204 5.02 -15.26 -18.01
N VAL A 205 6.19 -15.70 -17.53
CA VAL A 205 6.61 -17.11 -17.63
C VAL A 205 5.66 -18.01 -16.84
N VAL A 206 5.22 -17.59 -15.63
CA VAL A 206 4.19 -18.32 -14.88
C VAL A 206 2.93 -18.51 -15.71
N VAL A 207 2.42 -17.42 -16.32
CA VAL A 207 1.20 -17.48 -17.12
C VAL A 207 1.38 -18.39 -18.34
N VAL A 208 2.46 -18.20 -19.11
CA VAL A 208 2.67 -18.92 -20.37
C VAL A 208 2.97 -20.40 -20.13
N VAL A 209 3.90 -20.71 -19.24
CA VAL A 209 4.28 -22.10 -18.96
C VAL A 209 3.14 -22.81 -18.25
N GLY A 210 2.55 -22.17 -17.25
CA GLY A 210 1.47 -22.79 -16.49
C GLY A 210 0.23 -23.07 -17.33
N ALA A 211 -0.06 -22.25 -18.35
CA ALA A 211 -1.17 -22.49 -19.27
C ALA A 211 -1.11 -23.86 -19.99
N PHE A 212 0.08 -24.44 -20.19
CA PHE A 212 0.23 -25.77 -20.79
C PHE A 212 -0.11 -26.93 -19.85
N TYR A 213 -0.25 -26.66 -18.55
CA TYR A 213 -0.53 -27.64 -17.50
C TYR A 213 -1.91 -27.46 -16.88
N ILE A 214 -2.77 -26.65 -17.50
CA ILE A 214 -4.15 -26.47 -17.04
C ILE A 214 -4.94 -27.76 -17.27
N ASP A 215 -5.50 -28.28 -16.18
CA ASP A 215 -6.55 -29.27 -16.19
C ASP A 215 -7.90 -28.56 -15.94
N PRO A 216 -8.81 -28.51 -16.93
CA PRO A 216 -10.11 -27.86 -16.77
C PRO A 216 -10.96 -28.40 -15.62
N ASP A 217 -10.72 -29.65 -15.18
CA ASP A 217 -11.45 -30.26 -14.07
C ASP A 217 -11.17 -29.54 -12.74
N ASN A 218 -9.98 -28.94 -12.58
CA ASN A 218 -9.64 -28.12 -11.40
C ASN A 218 -10.50 -26.85 -11.26
N TYR A 219 -11.20 -26.43 -12.32
CA TYR A 219 -12.16 -25.32 -12.24
C TYR A 219 -13.56 -25.76 -11.80
N SER A 220 -13.82 -27.05 -11.57
CA SER A 220 -15.14 -27.55 -11.22
C SER A 220 -15.16 -28.17 -9.82
N PRO A 221 -15.91 -27.62 -8.86
CA PRO A 221 -16.77 -26.43 -8.96
C PRO A 221 -15.97 -25.11 -8.92
N TYR A 222 -16.34 -24.15 -9.78
CA TYR A 222 -15.61 -22.87 -9.86
C TYR A 222 -15.74 -22.06 -8.57
N ILE A 223 -16.96 -21.99 -8.03
CA ILE A 223 -17.22 -21.54 -6.66
C ILE A 223 -17.50 -22.81 -5.85
N PRO A 224 -16.54 -23.29 -5.04
CA PRO A 224 -16.75 -24.49 -4.25
C PRO A 224 -17.89 -24.30 -3.24
N PRO A 225 -18.58 -25.40 -2.87
CA PRO A 225 -19.64 -25.34 -1.87
C PRO A 225 -19.08 -24.75 -0.57
N SER A 226 -19.92 -23.97 0.12
CA SER A 226 -19.53 -23.36 1.38
C SER A 226 -19.26 -24.44 2.43
N GLU A 227 -18.11 -24.34 3.08
CA GLU A 227 -17.74 -25.19 4.21
C GLU A 227 -17.79 -24.36 5.50
N ALA A 228 -18.04 -25.04 6.62
CA ALA A 228 -17.94 -24.40 7.93
C ALA A 228 -16.50 -23.90 8.10
N GLY A 229 -16.35 -22.58 8.13
CA GLY A 229 -15.06 -21.95 7.94
C GLY A 229 -14.12 -22.19 9.11
N SER A 230 -12.83 -22.33 8.80
CA SER A 230 -11.75 -22.25 9.78
C SER A 230 -11.51 -20.83 10.31
N THR A 231 -12.19 -19.82 9.73
CA THR A 231 -12.19 -18.44 10.22
C THR A 231 -12.83 -18.42 11.60
N GLY A 232 -11.99 -18.31 12.63
CA GLY A 232 -12.30 -18.70 14.01
C GLY A 232 -13.55 -18.06 14.62
N GLU A 233 -14.04 -18.68 15.68
CA GLU A 233 -15.17 -18.18 16.45
C GLU A 233 -14.86 -16.85 17.18
N GLY A 234 -15.90 -16.10 17.55
CA GLY A 234 -15.75 -14.91 18.38
C GLY A 234 -15.19 -13.71 17.62
N ILE A 235 -13.97 -13.27 17.97
CA ILE A 235 -13.33 -12.06 17.42
C ILE A 235 -12.52 -12.31 16.14
N HIS A 236 -12.27 -13.59 15.79
CA HIS A 236 -11.47 -13.97 14.62
C HIS A 236 -12.31 -14.09 13.33
N GLN A 237 -13.63 -14.13 13.44
CA GLN A 237 -14.53 -14.04 12.28
C GLN A 237 -14.62 -12.61 11.74
N SER A 238 -15.12 -12.47 10.51
CA SER A 238 -15.36 -11.15 9.90
C SER A 238 -16.37 -10.33 10.71
N LEU A 239 -16.25 -9.00 10.68
CA LEU A 239 -17.22 -8.12 11.34
C LEU A 239 -18.63 -8.31 10.77
N PHE A 240 -18.75 -8.59 9.48
CA PHE A 240 -20.01 -8.93 8.83
C PHE A 240 -20.63 -10.22 9.40
N SER A 241 -19.86 -11.31 9.49
CA SER A 241 -20.30 -12.58 10.08
C SER A 241 -20.69 -12.42 11.55
N TYR A 242 -19.90 -11.66 12.32
CA TYR A 242 -20.20 -11.34 13.71
C TYR A 242 -21.52 -10.57 13.86
N ALA A 243 -21.73 -9.55 13.03
CA ALA A 243 -22.92 -8.71 13.09
C ALA A 243 -24.20 -9.41 12.60
N THR A 244 -24.08 -10.30 11.62
CA THR A 244 -25.22 -11.04 11.03
C THR A 244 -25.53 -12.36 11.73
N GLY A 245 -24.60 -12.88 12.55
CA GLY A 245 -24.72 -14.20 13.17
C GLY A 245 -24.58 -15.35 12.17
N ALA A 246 -24.13 -15.08 10.94
CA ALA A 246 -24.06 -16.07 9.86
C ALA A 246 -22.94 -17.12 10.04
N GLY A 247 -22.08 -16.96 11.04
CA GLY A 247 -20.89 -17.79 11.23
C GLY A 247 -19.79 -17.50 10.21
N GLY A 248 -18.60 -18.07 10.43
CA GLY A 248 -17.52 -18.08 9.45
C GLY A 248 -17.74 -19.17 8.41
N SER A 249 -17.64 -18.86 7.13
CA SER A 249 -17.64 -19.85 6.05
C SER A 249 -16.42 -19.68 5.16
N THR A 250 -15.79 -20.80 4.82
CA THR A 250 -14.80 -20.88 3.75
C THR A 250 -15.51 -21.29 2.46
N PHE A 251 -14.97 -20.85 1.32
CA PHE A 251 -15.57 -21.05 0.00
C PHE A 251 -17.00 -20.49 -0.13
N GLY A 252 -17.68 -20.82 -1.22
CA GLY A 252 -18.97 -20.23 -1.55
C GLY A 252 -18.90 -18.72 -1.85
N TRP A 253 -20.08 -18.08 -1.92
CA TRP A 253 -20.18 -16.64 -2.17
C TRP A 253 -19.59 -15.78 -1.05
N TYR A 254 -19.73 -16.20 0.20
CA TYR A 254 -19.15 -15.49 1.35
C TYR A 254 -17.62 -15.60 1.36
N GLY A 255 -17.06 -16.78 1.11
CA GLY A 255 -15.62 -16.98 0.95
C GLY A 255 -15.05 -16.16 -0.21
N LEU A 256 -15.76 -16.07 -1.35
CA LEU A 256 -15.36 -15.21 -2.47
C LEU A 256 -15.24 -13.73 -2.08
N LEU A 257 -16.22 -13.20 -1.33
CA LEU A 257 -16.25 -11.80 -0.91
C LEU A 257 -15.20 -11.51 0.18
N ALA A 258 -14.98 -12.45 1.10
CA ALA A 258 -13.90 -12.39 2.07
C ALA A 258 -12.53 -12.41 1.36
N ALA A 259 -12.35 -13.30 0.38
CA ALA A 259 -11.14 -13.37 -0.44
C ALA A 259 -10.87 -12.06 -1.19
N ALA A 260 -11.89 -11.37 -1.71
CA ALA A 260 -11.72 -10.05 -2.33
C ALA A 260 -11.09 -9.03 -1.36
N SER A 261 -11.42 -9.14 -0.08
CA SER A 261 -10.89 -8.27 0.99
C SER A 261 -9.46 -8.63 1.37
N LEU A 262 -9.07 -9.91 1.27
CA LEU A 262 -7.69 -10.36 1.48
C LEU A 262 -6.81 -9.96 0.29
N VAL A 263 -7.18 -10.35 -0.94
CA VAL A 263 -6.40 -10.09 -2.17
C VAL A 263 -6.34 -8.62 -2.55
N PHE A 264 -7.15 -7.76 -1.93
CA PHE A 264 -6.99 -6.31 -2.00
C PHE A 264 -5.54 -5.87 -1.71
N PHE A 265 -4.85 -6.55 -0.79
CA PHE A 265 -3.44 -6.32 -0.48
C PHE A 265 -2.56 -6.29 -1.74
N ALA A 266 -2.86 -7.16 -2.71
CA ALA A 266 -2.08 -7.27 -3.94
C ALA A 266 -2.14 -6.01 -4.82
N PHE A 267 -3.16 -5.16 -4.67
CA PHE A 267 -3.34 -3.95 -5.44
C PHE A 267 -2.77 -2.69 -4.78
N ILE A 268 -2.29 -2.80 -3.54
CA ILE A 268 -1.70 -1.68 -2.81
C ILE A 268 -0.42 -1.22 -3.52
N GLY A 269 -0.27 0.10 -3.68
CA GLY A 269 0.92 0.72 -4.24
C GLY A 269 0.70 1.56 -5.50
N PHE A 270 -0.47 1.54 -6.12
CA PHE A 270 -0.76 2.47 -7.24
C PHE A 270 -0.74 3.93 -6.76
N ASP A 271 -1.09 4.18 -5.51
CA ASP A 271 -1.07 5.48 -4.86
C ASP A 271 0.36 5.98 -4.59
N ILE A 272 1.34 5.08 -4.49
CA ILE A 272 2.76 5.44 -4.39
C ILE A 272 3.23 6.15 -5.65
N VAL A 273 2.64 5.87 -6.82
CA VAL A 273 2.90 6.63 -8.06
C VAL A 273 2.62 8.12 -7.85
N ALA A 274 1.59 8.49 -7.07
CA ALA A 274 1.27 9.88 -6.77
C ALA A 274 2.36 10.60 -5.96
N THR A 275 3.23 9.87 -5.25
CA THR A 275 4.36 10.47 -4.50
C THR A 275 5.47 11.02 -5.41
N THR A 276 5.52 10.57 -6.67
CA THR A 276 6.53 10.98 -7.66
C THR A 276 6.09 12.20 -8.50
N ALA A 277 5.02 12.87 -8.10
CA ALA A 277 4.46 14.02 -8.81
C ALA A 277 5.50 15.13 -9.10
N GLU A 278 6.41 15.37 -8.16
CA GLU A 278 7.43 16.43 -8.25
C GLU A 278 8.56 16.09 -9.24
N GLU A 279 8.80 14.80 -9.48
CA GLU A 279 9.80 14.26 -10.42
C GLU A 279 9.21 14.04 -11.83
N THR A 280 7.93 14.35 -12.03
CA THR A 280 7.18 14.02 -13.25
C THR A 280 7.08 15.20 -14.22
N LYS A 281 7.28 14.91 -15.52
CA LYS A 281 6.99 15.82 -16.63
C LYS A 281 5.48 15.86 -16.88
N ASN A 282 4.88 17.05 -16.85
CA ASN A 282 3.43 17.26 -17.04
C ASN A 282 2.57 16.37 -16.11
N PRO A 283 2.72 16.49 -14.78
CA PRO A 283 2.09 15.61 -13.78
C PRO A 283 0.56 15.54 -13.93
N GLN A 284 -0.08 16.63 -14.35
CA GLN A 284 -1.52 16.73 -14.58
C GLN A 284 -2.08 15.67 -15.53
N LYS A 285 -1.27 15.20 -16.50
CA LYS A 285 -1.67 14.17 -17.47
C LYS A 285 -0.91 12.86 -17.29
N ALA A 286 0.33 12.93 -16.78
CA ALA A 286 1.16 11.75 -16.62
C ALA A 286 0.76 10.92 -15.39
N LEU A 287 0.43 11.53 -14.25
CA LEU A 287 0.04 10.81 -13.03
C LEU A 287 -1.25 9.99 -13.22
N PRO A 288 -2.35 10.52 -13.79
CA PRO A 288 -3.55 9.73 -14.05
C PRO A 288 -3.30 8.50 -14.93
N ARG A 289 -2.48 8.66 -15.98
CA ARG A 289 -2.12 7.56 -16.89
C ARG A 289 -1.21 6.54 -16.22
N GLY A 290 -0.29 7.00 -15.40
CA GLY A 290 0.58 6.17 -14.57
C GLY A 290 -0.25 5.27 -13.66
N ILE A 291 -1.06 5.88 -12.80
CA ILE A 291 -1.90 5.21 -11.79
C ILE A 291 -2.88 4.21 -12.43
N LEU A 292 -3.69 4.67 -13.40
CA LEU A 292 -4.72 3.82 -14.02
C LEU A 292 -4.10 2.76 -14.94
N GLY A 293 -3.04 3.12 -15.67
CA GLY A 293 -2.33 2.19 -16.54
C GLY A 293 -1.64 1.08 -15.77
N SER A 294 -0.99 1.39 -14.64
CA SER A 294 -0.38 0.36 -13.80
C SER A 294 -1.42 -0.57 -13.20
N LEU A 295 -2.53 -0.01 -12.69
CA LEU A 295 -3.60 -0.82 -12.11
C LEU A 295 -4.18 -1.79 -13.13
N LEU A 296 -4.49 -1.32 -14.35
CA LEU A 296 -5.03 -2.17 -15.42
C LEU A 296 -4.08 -3.32 -15.79
N ILE A 297 -2.80 -3.03 -16.00
CA ILE A 297 -1.79 -4.05 -16.35
C ILE A 297 -1.72 -5.10 -15.25
N VAL A 298 -1.64 -4.66 -13.99
CA VAL A 298 -1.56 -5.55 -12.84
C VAL A 298 -2.82 -6.40 -12.71
N THR A 299 -4.01 -5.84 -12.86
CA THR A 299 -5.27 -6.60 -12.83
C THR A 299 -5.28 -7.73 -13.86
N ILE A 300 -4.85 -7.45 -15.10
CA ILE A 300 -4.76 -8.48 -16.15
C ILE A 300 -3.79 -9.59 -15.74
N LEU A 301 -2.61 -9.23 -15.25
CA LEU A 301 -1.61 -10.21 -14.82
C LEU A 301 -2.10 -11.05 -13.64
N TYR A 302 -2.78 -10.45 -12.66
CA TYR A 302 -3.29 -11.14 -11.48
C TYR A 302 -4.40 -12.12 -11.83
N VAL A 303 -5.34 -11.71 -12.68
CA VAL A 303 -6.40 -12.60 -13.17
C VAL A 303 -5.81 -13.74 -14.01
N ALA A 304 -4.82 -13.46 -14.87
CA ALA A 304 -4.15 -14.50 -15.65
C ALA A 304 -3.42 -15.51 -14.75
N VAL A 305 -2.64 -15.04 -13.77
CA VAL A 305 -1.91 -15.91 -12.84
C VAL A 305 -2.85 -16.73 -11.98
N THR A 306 -3.92 -16.13 -11.45
CA THR A 306 -4.90 -16.86 -10.63
C THR A 306 -5.59 -17.97 -11.40
N LEU A 307 -6.05 -17.69 -12.63
CA LEU A 307 -6.65 -18.70 -13.50
C LEU A 307 -5.67 -19.82 -13.82
N VAL A 308 -4.44 -19.49 -14.18
CA VAL A 308 -3.41 -20.49 -14.48
C VAL A 308 -3.09 -21.33 -13.24
N LEU A 309 -2.90 -20.70 -12.08
CA LEU A 309 -2.54 -21.37 -10.84
C LEU A 309 -3.61 -22.40 -10.42
N THR A 310 -4.88 -21.98 -10.36
CA THR A 310 -5.98 -22.87 -9.96
C THR A 310 -6.39 -23.84 -11.06
N GLY A 311 -6.02 -23.57 -12.32
CA GLY A 311 -6.17 -24.53 -13.42
C GLY A 311 -5.09 -25.61 -13.39
N MET A 312 -3.88 -25.29 -12.95
CA MET A 312 -2.80 -26.27 -12.84
C MET A 312 -2.98 -27.23 -11.68
N VAL A 313 -3.34 -26.72 -10.50
CA VAL A 313 -3.32 -27.49 -9.25
C VAL A 313 -4.66 -27.34 -8.55
N ASP A 314 -5.20 -28.45 -8.07
CA ASP A 314 -6.40 -28.46 -7.23
C ASP A 314 -6.19 -27.55 -6.01
N TYR A 315 -7.18 -26.70 -5.72
CA TYR A 315 -7.01 -25.67 -4.70
C TYR A 315 -6.76 -26.26 -3.30
N HIS A 316 -7.21 -27.48 -2.98
CA HIS A 316 -6.94 -28.11 -1.69
C HIS A 316 -5.44 -28.39 -1.48
N GLU A 317 -4.68 -28.65 -2.54
CA GLU A 317 -3.22 -28.82 -2.45
C GLU A 317 -2.47 -27.50 -2.24
N LEU A 318 -3.14 -26.37 -2.49
CA LEU A 318 -2.62 -25.03 -2.23
C LEU A 318 -2.98 -24.51 -0.84
N ALA A 319 -3.71 -25.27 -0.03
CA ALA A 319 -4.06 -24.91 1.34
C ALA A 319 -2.83 -24.79 2.25
N GLY A 320 -2.95 -24.01 3.33
CA GLY A 320 -1.88 -23.70 4.27
C GLY A 320 -1.22 -22.34 4.06
N ASP A 321 -0.28 -22.00 4.95
CA ASP A 321 0.33 -20.66 5.04
C ASP A 321 1.62 -20.50 4.23
N SER A 322 2.25 -21.60 3.83
CA SER A 322 3.53 -21.62 3.10
C SER A 322 3.39 -21.70 1.58
N SER A 323 2.20 -22.05 1.09
CA SER A 323 1.92 -22.22 -0.34
C SER A 323 2.13 -20.91 -1.10
N ASN A 324 2.84 -20.98 -2.22
CA ASN A 324 3.19 -19.84 -3.06
C ASN A 324 3.17 -20.26 -4.55
N LEU A 325 3.45 -19.33 -5.47
CA LEU A 325 3.44 -19.65 -6.91
C LEU A 325 4.42 -20.77 -7.29
N ALA A 326 5.60 -20.83 -6.67
CA ALA A 326 6.59 -21.86 -6.96
C ALA A 326 6.13 -23.26 -6.49
N THR A 327 5.31 -23.34 -5.44
CA THR A 327 4.72 -24.60 -4.96
C THR A 327 3.94 -25.31 -6.05
N ALA A 328 3.10 -24.60 -6.82
CA ALA A 328 2.30 -25.20 -7.88
C ALA A 328 3.13 -25.81 -9.02
N PHE A 329 4.20 -25.14 -9.43
CA PHE A 329 5.13 -25.71 -10.43
C PHE A 329 5.95 -26.88 -9.85
N GLY A 330 6.21 -26.86 -8.55
CA GLY A 330 6.86 -27.96 -7.84
C GLY A 330 6.03 -29.25 -7.83
N ILE A 331 4.71 -29.13 -7.63
CA ILE A 331 3.77 -30.26 -7.65
C ILE A 331 3.78 -30.97 -9.01
N HIS A 332 3.83 -30.21 -10.10
CA HIS A 332 3.97 -30.74 -11.47
C HIS A 332 5.38 -31.19 -11.85
N GLY A 333 6.34 -31.17 -10.92
CA GLY A 333 7.73 -31.56 -11.17
C GLY A 333 8.53 -30.60 -12.07
N ILE A 334 8.03 -29.39 -12.32
CA ILE A 334 8.64 -28.39 -13.21
C ILE A 334 9.71 -27.59 -12.45
N THR A 335 10.79 -28.26 -12.07
CA THR A 335 11.84 -27.72 -11.18
C THR A 335 12.54 -26.48 -11.73
N TRP A 336 12.75 -26.39 -13.05
CA TRP A 336 13.38 -25.22 -13.66
C TRP A 336 12.50 -23.96 -13.52
N ALA A 337 11.19 -24.10 -13.72
CA ALA A 337 10.23 -23.01 -13.59
C ALA A 337 10.06 -22.63 -12.13
N LYS A 338 9.92 -23.63 -11.23
CA LYS A 338 9.95 -23.44 -9.77
C LYS A 338 11.13 -22.57 -9.36
N ASN A 339 12.35 -22.95 -9.75
CA ASN A 339 13.57 -22.23 -9.38
C ASN A 339 13.61 -20.81 -9.95
N LEU A 340 13.24 -20.63 -11.22
CA LEU A 340 13.16 -19.31 -11.85
C LEU A 340 12.19 -18.38 -11.11
N ILE A 341 11.01 -18.90 -10.74
CA ILE A 341 10.00 -18.16 -9.97
C ILE A 341 10.56 -17.80 -8.60
N SER A 342 11.20 -18.73 -7.90
CA SER A 342 11.74 -18.48 -6.57
C SER A 342 12.84 -17.41 -6.55
N PHE A 343 13.82 -17.50 -7.46
CA PHE A 343 14.85 -16.47 -7.58
C PHE A 343 14.28 -15.12 -8.04
N GLY A 344 13.34 -15.16 -8.99
CA GLY A 344 12.62 -13.98 -9.48
C GLY A 344 11.83 -13.27 -8.37
N ALA A 345 11.13 -14.03 -7.53
CA ALA A 345 10.38 -13.53 -6.39
C ALA A 345 11.30 -12.94 -5.33
N LEU A 346 12.43 -13.58 -4.98
CA LEU A 346 13.41 -13.02 -4.04
C LEU A 346 13.93 -11.66 -4.52
N ALA A 347 14.34 -11.55 -5.78
CA ALA A 347 14.81 -10.29 -6.35
C ALA A 347 13.70 -9.23 -6.36
N GLY A 348 12.49 -9.60 -6.77
CA GLY A 348 11.32 -8.72 -6.85
C GLY A 348 10.90 -8.21 -5.47
N LEU A 349 10.68 -9.09 -4.50
CA LEU A 349 10.22 -8.77 -3.15
C LEU A 349 11.26 -7.95 -2.38
N THR A 350 12.56 -8.18 -2.58
CA THR A 350 13.64 -7.35 -2.01
C THR A 350 13.46 -5.88 -2.36
N THR A 351 13.14 -5.58 -3.63
CA THR A 351 12.90 -4.19 -4.05
C THR A 351 11.67 -3.58 -3.43
N VAL A 352 10.61 -4.37 -3.23
CA VAL A 352 9.36 -3.89 -2.61
C VAL A 352 9.58 -3.58 -1.12
N VAL A 353 10.28 -4.45 -0.36
CA VAL A 353 10.67 -4.16 1.04
C VAL A 353 11.45 -2.84 1.13
N MET A 354 12.42 -2.66 0.24
CA MET A 354 13.23 -1.42 0.20
C MET A 354 12.37 -0.18 -0.08
N VAL A 355 11.44 -0.24 -1.05
CA VAL A 355 10.57 0.89 -1.39
C VAL A 355 9.62 1.23 -0.23
N LEU A 356 9.02 0.24 0.42
CA LEU A 356 8.10 0.45 1.55
C LEU A 356 8.82 1.06 2.77
N MET A 357 9.99 0.52 3.14
CA MET A 357 10.79 1.07 4.24
C MET A 357 11.30 2.49 3.96
N LEU A 358 11.68 2.77 2.70
CA LEU A 358 12.04 4.11 2.27
C LEU A 358 10.84 5.07 2.32
N GLY A 359 9.66 4.63 1.86
CA GLY A 359 8.40 5.37 1.95
C GLY A 359 8.07 5.76 3.39
N GLN A 360 8.11 4.79 4.31
CA GLN A 360 7.87 5.02 5.73
C GLN A 360 8.86 6.03 6.33
N THR A 361 10.15 5.88 6.00
CA THR A 361 11.22 6.78 6.47
C THR A 361 10.96 8.22 6.01
N ARG A 362 10.49 8.41 4.77
CA ARG A 362 10.16 9.73 4.21
C ARG A 362 8.94 10.36 4.89
N VAL A 363 7.88 9.58 5.14
CA VAL A 363 6.68 10.06 5.84
C VAL A 363 7.03 10.50 7.26
N LEU A 364 7.76 9.67 8.02
CA LEU A 364 8.19 10.00 9.37
C LEU A 364 9.12 11.22 9.40
N PHE A 365 10.03 11.33 8.44
CA PHE A 365 10.91 12.50 8.31
C PHE A 365 10.11 13.79 8.07
N ALA A 366 9.13 13.77 7.17
CA ALA A 366 8.26 14.91 6.91
C ALA A 366 7.44 15.30 8.15
N MET A 367 6.84 14.33 8.85
CA MET A 367 6.07 14.58 10.07
C MET A 367 6.94 15.10 11.23
N SER A 368 8.17 14.59 11.37
CA SER A 368 9.14 15.11 12.35
C SER A 368 9.62 16.53 12.01
N ARG A 369 9.80 16.85 10.73
CA ARG A 369 10.13 18.21 10.26
C ARG A 369 9.01 19.19 10.59
N ASP A 370 7.77 18.78 10.34
CA ASP A 370 6.55 19.57 10.59
C ASP A 370 6.25 19.71 12.10
N GLY A 371 6.99 19.01 12.96
CA GLY A 371 6.87 19.08 14.43
C GLY A 371 5.75 18.22 15.00
N LEU A 372 5.10 17.41 14.16
CA LEU A 372 4.02 16.51 14.57
C LEU A 372 4.56 15.23 15.24
N MET A 373 5.82 14.88 14.97
CA MET A 373 6.60 13.83 15.63
C MET A 373 7.88 14.42 16.27
N PRO A 374 8.54 13.71 17.22
CA PRO A 374 9.73 14.21 17.89
C PRO A 374 10.80 14.71 16.91
N ARG A 375 11.18 15.98 17.04
CA ARG A 375 12.14 16.65 16.13
C ARG A 375 13.54 16.04 16.17
N GLN A 376 13.89 15.33 17.24
CA GLN A 376 15.19 14.65 17.37
C GLN A 376 15.39 13.51 16.36
N LEU A 377 14.31 13.08 15.68
CA LEU A 377 14.35 12.10 14.61
C LEU A 377 14.72 12.70 13.24
N ALA A 378 14.48 14.00 13.04
CA ALA A 378 14.73 14.67 11.77
C ALA A 378 16.21 14.90 11.39
N PRO A 379 17.21 15.00 12.29
CA PRO A 379 18.59 15.23 11.88
C PRO A 379 19.12 14.14 10.94
N THR A 380 19.68 14.57 9.81
CA THR A 380 20.29 13.67 8.81
C THR A 380 21.75 13.37 9.15
N GLY A 381 22.21 12.17 8.82
CA GLY A 381 23.61 11.77 8.92
C GLY A 381 24.48 12.37 7.81
N LYS A 382 25.76 11.95 7.76
CA LYS A 382 26.77 12.45 6.80
C LYS A 382 26.37 12.29 5.32
N HIS A 383 25.54 11.29 4.99
CA HIS A 383 25.07 11.01 3.64
C HIS A 383 23.71 11.69 3.30
N GLY A 384 23.23 12.59 4.16
CA GLY A 384 21.91 13.22 3.99
C GLY A 384 20.73 12.28 4.28
N THR A 385 20.98 11.09 4.82
CA THR A 385 19.94 10.11 5.20
C THR A 385 19.54 10.24 6.67
N PRO A 386 18.25 10.12 7.01
CA PRO A 386 17.78 10.16 8.39
C PRO A 386 17.98 8.80 9.09
N VAL A 387 19.24 8.45 9.37
CA VAL A 387 19.66 7.13 9.88
C VAL A 387 18.88 6.69 11.13
N ARG A 388 18.56 7.62 12.04
CA ARG A 388 17.78 7.31 13.25
C ARG A 388 16.38 6.80 12.93
N ILE A 389 15.70 7.43 11.97
CA ILE A 389 14.38 7.01 11.50
C ILE A 389 14.50 5.66 10.80
N THR A 390 15.50 5.50 9.93
CA THR A 390 15.72 4.24 9.20
C THR A 390 15.93 3.06 10.15
N VAL A 391 16.76 3.23 11.19
CA VAL A 391 16.99 2.18 12.19
C VAL A 391 15.73 1.91 13.02
N LEU A 392 15.02 2.95 13.45
CA LEU A 392 13.75 2.80 14.19
C LEU A 392 12.72 2.00 13.37
N VAL A 393 12.52 2.40 12.11
CA VAL A 393 11.65 1.70 11.16
C VAL A 393 12.11 0.25 10.97
N GLY A 394 13.40 0.03 10.72
CA GLY A 394 13.96 -1.30 10.54
C GLY A 394 13.72 -2.22 11.74
N VAL A 395 13.90 -1.73 12.96
CA VAL A 395 13.64 -2.49 14.19
C VAL A 395 12.16 -2.83 14.33
N VAL A 396 11.26 -1.86 14.13
CA VAL A 396 9.81 -2.10 14.22
C VAL A 396 9.36 -3.11 13.18
N VAL A 397 9.77 -2.93 11.92
CA VAL A 397 9.43 -3.84 10.81
C VAL A 397 10.00 -5.24 11.06
N ALA A 398 11.22 -5.36 11.59
CA ALA A 398 11.84 -6.65 11.90
C ALA A 398 11.11 -7.38 13.03
N VAL A 399 10.68 -6.69 14.08
CA VAL A 399 9.89 -7.29 15.17
C VAL A 399 8.53 -7.76 14.65
N LEU A 400 7.84 -6.91 13.87
CA LEU A 400 6.56 -7.24 13.27
C LEU A 400 6.67 -8.45 12.34
N ALA A 401 7.66 -8.44 11.45
CA ALA A 401 7.91 -9.51 10.49
C ALA A 401 8.43 -10.80 11.15
N GLY A 402 9.15 -10.71 12.26
CA GLY A 402 9.69 -11.89 12.95
C GLY A 402 8.63 -12.65 13.73
N VAL A 403 7.69 -11.95 14.38
CA VAL A 403 6.84 -12.56 15.43
C VAL A 403 5.39 -12.77 15.00
N PHE A 404 4.81 -11.91 14.17
CA PHE A 404 3.37 -11.93 13.90
C PHE A 404 3.01 -12.75 12.67
N PRO A 405 1.92 -13.53 12.66
CA PRO A 405 1.47 -14.28 11.48
C PRO A 405 1.24 -13.37 10.27
N ILE A 406 1.58 -13.88 9.08
CA ILE A 406 1.49 -13.11 7.83
C ILE A 406 0.06 -12.66 7.52
N GLY A 407 -0.95 -13.54 7.66
CA GLY A 407 -2.35 -13.18 7.38
C GLY A 407 -2.88 -12.08 8.31
N THR A 408 -2.48 -12.11 9.58
CA THR A 408 -2.81 -11.05 10.55
C THR A 408 -2.23 -9.69 10.15
N LEU A 409 -0.98 -9.66 9.68
CA LEU A 409 -0.36 -8.44 9.20
C LEU A 409 -1.06 -7.94 7.92
N GLU A 410 -1.42 -8.83 7.01
CA GLU A 410 -2.14 -8.51 5.76
C GLU A 410 -3.49 -7.83 6.01
N GLU A 411 -4.32 -8.40 6.89
CA GLU A 411 -5.60 -7.78 7.25
C GLU A 411 -5.42 -6.38 7.85
N MET A 412 -4.39 -6.20 8.68
CA MET A 412 -4.09 -4.91 9.30
C MET A 412 -3.58 -3.87 8.29
N VAL A 413 -2.85 -4.28 7.25
CA VAL A 413 -2.53 -3.37 6.13
C VAL A 413 -3.81 -2.98 5.39
N ASN A 414 -4.64 -3.97 5.04
CA ASN A 414 -5.84 -3.74 4.23
C ASN A 414 -6.81 -2.76 4.90
N ILE A 415 -7.05 -2.87 6.21
CA ILE A 415 -7.98 -1.96 6.90
C ILE A 415 -7.50 -0.49 6.86
N GLY A 416 -6.20 -0.25 7.02
CA GLY A 416 -5.60 1.09 6.95
C GLY A 416 -5.71 1.68 5.54
N THR A 417 -5.24 0.95 4.53
CA THR A 417 -5.30 1.43 3.14
C THR A 417 -6.74 1.68 2.67
N LEU A 418 -7.68 0.78 3.01
CA LEU A 418 -9.10 0.96 2.68
C LEU A 418 -9.67 2.22 3.35
N PHE A 419 -9.30 2.49 4.61
CA PHE A 419 -9.67 3.72 5.30
C PHE A 419 -9.11 4.97 4.60
N ALA A 420 -7.85 4.95 4.18
CA ALA A 420 -7.26 6.02 3.38
C ALA A 420 -8.02 6.24 2.06
N PHE A 421 -8.43 5.17 1.37
CA PHE A 421 -9.19 5.25 0.11
C PHE A 421 -10.59 5.82 0.32
N VAL A 422 -11.25 5.50 1.44
CA VAL A 422 -12.52 6.12 1.83
C VAL A 422 -12.33 7.63 1.99
N LEU A 423 -11.32 8.07 2.73
CA LEU A 423 -11.08 9.50 2.97
C LEU A 423 -10.71 10.26 1.68
N VAL A 424 -9.88 9.68 0.82
CA VAL A 424 -9.56 10.28 -0.49
C VAL A 424 -10.81 10.34 -1.38
N SER A 425 -11.64 9.31 -1.41
CA SER A 425 -12.87 9.31 -2.22
C SER A 425 -13.86 10.38 -1.74
N ILE A 426 -14.06 10.52 -0.43
CA ILE A 426 -14.85 11.62 0.16
C ILE A 426 -14.20 12.97 -0.17
N GLY A 427 -12.87 13.03 -0.12
CA GLY A 427 -12.10 14.23 -0.41
C GLY A 427 -12.38 14.82 -1.79
N VAL A 428 -12.56 13.98 -2.82
CA VAL A 428 -12.89 14.47 -4.18
C VAL A 428 -14.22 15.20 -4.18
N ILE A 429 -15.23 14.66 -3.49
CA ILE A 429 -16.55 15.28 -3.37
C ILE A 429 -16.43 16.64 -2.66
N VAL A 430 -15.68 16.68 -1.55
CA VAL A 430 -15.47 17.91 -0.78
C VAL A 430 -14.73 18.96 -1.60
N LEU A 431 -13.61 18.60 -2.24
CA LEU A 431 -12.79 19.51 -3.02
C LEU A 431 -13.56 20.13 -4.20
N ARG A 432 -14.43 19.36 -4.85
CA ARG A 432 -15.29 19.88 -5.93
C ARG A 432 -16.31 20.91 -5.45
N ARG A 433 -16.70 20.89 -4.17
CA ARG A 433 -17.60 21.89 -3.57
C ARG A 433 -16.85 23.09 -3.01
N THR A 434 -15.70 22.88 -2.35
CA THR A 434 -14.97 23.93 -1.66
C THR A 434 -14.03 24.72 -2.58
N ARG A 435 -13.47 24.08 -3.61
CA ARG A 435 -12.54 24.69 -4.58
C ARG A 435 -12.90 24.31 -6.02
N PRO A 436 -14.07 24.71 -6.53
CA PRO A 436 -14.49 24.40 -7.89
C PRO A 436 -13.59 25.04 -8.96
N ASP A 437 -12.93 26.14 -8.63
CA ASP A 437 -12.05 26.98 -9.45
C ASP A 437 -10.74 26.29 -9.88
N LEU A 438 -10.28 25.26 -9.17
CA LEU A 438 -9.00 24.63 -9.44
C LEU A 438 -8.95 23.94 -10.82
N PRO A 439 -7.88 24.13 -11.60
CA PRO A 439 -7.68 23.40 -12.86
C PRO A 439 -7.40 21.92 -12.56
N ARG A 440 -8.17 21.04 -13.19
CA ARG A 440 -8.10 19.59 -12.99
C ARG A 440 -7.59 18.93 -14.26
N GLY A 441 -6.41 18.30 -14.20
CA GLY A 441 -5.83 17.58 -15.35
C GLY A 441 -6.61 16.33 -15.73
N PHE A 442 -7.16 15.65 -14.74
CA PHE A 442 -8.09 14.54 -14.85
C PHE A 442 -9.31 14.79 -13.97
N ARG A 443 -10.48 14.38 -14.44
CA ARG A 443 -11.74 14.50 -13.69
C ARG A 443 -12.38 13.13 -13.58
N VAL A 444 -12.68 12.72 -12.37
CA VAL A 444 -13.49 11.53 -12.08
C VAL A 444 -14.83 11.66 -12.79
N PRO A 445 -15.25 10.65 -13.56
CA PRO A 445 -16.55 10.64 -14.22
C PRO A 445 -17.68 10.53 -13.19
N LEU A 446 -18.86 11.07 -13.50
CA LEU A 446 -20.08 10.89 -12.72
C LEU A 446 -19.95 11.21 -11.21
N VAL A 447 -19.26 12.29 -10.82
CA VAL A 447 -19.30 12.74 -9.42
C VAL A 447 -20.70 13.28 -9.07
N PRO A 448 -21.30 12.89 -7.93
CA PRO A 448 -20.70 12.16 -6.79
C PRO A 448 -20.85 10.63 -6.81
N LEU A 449 -21.48 10.04 -7.82
CA LEU A 449 -21.76 8.61 -7.88
C LEU A 449 -20.48 7.75 -7.79
N VAL A 450 -19.47 7.99 -8.63
CA VAL A 450 -18.24 7.16 -8.64
C VAL A 450 -17.50 7.21 -7.30
N PRO A 451 -17.24 8.39 -6.69
CA PRO A 451 -16.65 8.43 -5.35
C PRO A 451 -17.53 7.77 -4.27
N ILE A 452 -18.86 7.86 -4.35
CA ILE A 452 -19.76 7.15 -3.42
C ILE A 452 -19.62 5.63 -3.58
N LEU A 453 -19.58 5.13 -4.82
CA LEU A 453 -19.35 3.72 -5.09
C LEU A 453 -17.97 3.26 -4.58
N ALA A 454 -16.94 4.10 -4.69
CA ALA A 454 -15.61 3.82 -4.13
C ALA A 454 -15.68 3.66 -2.60
N VAL A 455 -16.36 4.59 -1.92
CA VAL A 455 -16.57 4.54 -0.46
C VAL A 455 -17.33 3.27 -0.07
N LEU A 456 -18.44 2.97 -0.74
CA LEU A 456 -19.25 1.78 -0.43
C LEU A 456 -18.47 0.48 -0.68
N ALA A 457 -17.72 0.39 -1.78
CA ALA A 457 -16.88 -0.77 -2.07
C ALA A 457 -15.77 -0.95 -1.02
N CYS A 458 -15.09 0.14 -0.62
CA CYS A 458 -14.04 0.05 0.40
C CYS A 458 -14.62 -0.33 1.77
N LEU A 459 -15.73 0.29 2.19
CA LEU A 459 -16.41 -0.06 3.45
C LEU A 459 -16.90 -1.51 3.44
N TRP A 460 -17.41 -1.99 2.30
CA TRP A 460 -17.80 -3.39 2.14
C TRP A 460 -16.61 -4.35 2.35
N LEU A 461 -15.45 -4.05 1.76
CA LEU A 461 -14.24 -4.86 2.00
C LEU A 461 -13.78 -4.77 3.46
N MET A 462 -13.87 -3.59 4.09
CA MET A 462 -13.48 -3.41 5.50
C MET A 462 -14.32 -4.24 6.47
N ILE A 463 -15.64 -4.34 6.27
CA ILE A 463 -16.50 -5.14 7.16
C ILE A 463 -16.29 -6.66 6.99
N ASN A 464 -15.65 -7.09 5.89
CA ASN A 464 -15.29 -8.48 5.66
C ASN A 464 -13.93 -8.85 6.29
N LEU A 465 -13.21 -7.90 6.90
CA LEU A 465 -12.04 -8.17 7.74
C LEU A 465 -12.45 -8.59 9.16
N SER A 466 -11.54 -9.24 9.89
CA SER A 466 -11.83 -9.77 11.23
C SER A 466 -12.16 -8.68 12.25
N VAL A 467 -12.99 -9.02 13.25
CA VAL A 467 -13.30 -8.11 14.37
C VAL A 467 -12.03 -7.72 15.12
N GLU A 468 -11.10 -8.66 15.27
CA GLU A 468 -9.78 -8.40 15.84
C GLU A 468 -9.01 -7.31 15.09
N THR A 469 -9.01 -7.34 13.75
CA THR A 469 -8.40 -6.30 12.91
C THR A 469 -9.04 -4.93 13.17
N TRP A 470 -10.37 -4.87 13.30
CA TRP A 470 -11.09 -3.64 13.67
C TRP A 470 -10.70 -3.11 15.05
N ILE A 471 -10.61 -3.98 16.07
CA ILE A 471 -10.21 -3.58 17.42
C ILE A 471 -8.80 -2.97 17.38
N ARG A 472 -7.84 -3.65 16.74
CA ARG A 472 -6.45 -3.19 16.65
C ARG A 472 -6.36 -1.86 15.91
N PHE A 473 -7.09 -1.71 14.80
CA PHE A 473 -7.15 -0.47 14.04
C PHE A 473 -7.73 0.68 14.87
N VAL A 474 -8.89 0.48 15.53
CA VAL A 474 -9.51 1.52 16.36
C VAL A 474 -8.61 1.91 17.53
N VAL A 475 -7.96 0.95 18.20
CA VAL A 475 -7.01 1.24 19.28
C VAL A 475 -5.84 2.07 18.77
N TRP A 476 -5.28 1.74 17.61
CA TRP A 476 -4.21 2.52 16.98
C TRP A 476 -4.65 3.95 16.65
N MET A 477 -5.85 4.12 16.11
CA MET A 477 -6.41 5.42 15.74
C MET A 477 -6.68 6.28 16.98
N VAL A 478 -7.23 5.68 18.05
CA VAL A 478 -7.43 6.36 19.34
C VAL A 478 -6.10 6.81 19.92
N LEU A 479 -5.06 5.96 19.86
CA LEU A 479 -3.70 6.33 20.29
C LEU A 479 -3.17 7.53 19.49
N GLY A 480 -3.35 7.53 18.16
CA GLY A 480 -2.97 8.65 17.30
C GLY A 480 -3.68 9.96 17.67
N VAL A 481 -4.97 9.90 17.99
CA VAL A 481 -5.74 11.06 18.47
C VAL A 481 -5.21 11.55 19.82
N ILE A 482 -4.92 10.65 20.75
CA ILE A 482 -4.33 11.01 22.06
C ILE A 482 -2.98 11.71 21.87
N ILE A 483 -2.10 11.17 21.02
CA ILE A 483 -0.79 11.76 20.71
C ILE A 483 -0.94 13.14 20.09
N TYR A 484 -1.93 13.32 19.19
CA TYR A 484 -2.19 14.63 18.58
C TYR A 484 -2.48 15.71 19.62
N PHE A 485 -3.41 15.43 20.54
CA PHE A 485 -3.82 16.39 21.56
C PHE A 485 -2.78 16.58 22.67
N ALA A 486 -2.00 15.54 22.98
CA ALA A 486 -0.95 15.60 24.00
C ALA A 486 0.32 16.31 23.52
N TYR A 487 0.75 16.05 22.28
CA TYR A 487 2.04 16.48 21.75
C TYR A 487 1.92 17.31 20.47
N SER A 488 1.35 16.73 19.40
CA SER A 488 1.51 17.24 18.03
C SER A 488 0.87 18.60 17.83
N ARG A 489 -0.28 18.87 18.46
CA ARG A 489 -0.95 20.18 18.41
C ARG A 489 0.02 21.30 18.80
N ARG A 490 0.62 21.19 20.00
CA ARG A 490 1.51 22.22 20.59
C ARG A 490 2.85 22.39 19.86
N HIS A 491 3.29 21.38 19.12
CA HIS A 491 4.59 21.36 18.45
C HIS A 491 4.49 21.55 16.93
N SER A 492 3.27 21.58 16.38
CA SER A 492 3.02 21.85 14.96
C SER A 492 3.65 23.17 14.55
N MET A 493 4.47 23.15 13.50
CA MET A 493 5.10 24.36 12.96
C MET A 493 4.08 25.38 12.46
N MET A 494 2.90 24.93 12.03
CA MET A 494 1.81 25.84 11.69
C MET A 494 1.21 26.50 12.92
N GLU A 495 1.08 25.79 14.05
CA GLU A 495 0.67 26.43 15.30
C GLU A 495 1.71 27.46 15.75
N ARG A 496 3.00 27.11 15.70
CA ARG A 496 4.08 28.04 16.03
C ARG A 496 4.12 29.29 15.15
N ARG A 497 4.00 29.12 13.82
CA ARG A 497 3.86 30.24 12.87
C ARG A 497 2.62 31.08 13.15
N SER A 498 1.48 30.44 13.44
CA SER A 498 0.24 31.16 13.79
C SER A 498 0.32 31.92 15.11
N ARG A 499 1.19 31.50 16.01
CA ARG A 499 1.49 32.16 17.31
C ARG A 499 2.63 33.18 17.20
N GLY A 500 3.26 33.32 16.03
CA GLY A 500 4.42 34.20 15.84
C GLY A 500 5.71 33.73 16.53
N GLU A 501 5.81 32.45 16.88
CA GLU A 501 6.98 31.87 17.54
C GLU A 501 8.12 31.53 16.56
N VAL A 502 7.84 31.42 15.26
CA VAL A 502 8.78 31.11 14.17
C VAL A 502 8.36 31.77 12.88
#